data_AF-A0A430AKE9-F1
#
_entry.id   AF-A0A430AKE9-F1
#
_cell.length_a   1.000
_cell.length_b   1.000
_cell.length_c   1.000
_cell.angle_alpha   90.00
_cell.angle_beta   90.00
_cell.angle_gamma   90.00
#
_symmetry.space_group_name_H-M   'P 1'
#
loop_
_entity.id
_entity.type
_entity.pdbx_description
1 polymer ?
#
loop_
_entity_poly.entity_id
_entity_poly.type
_entity_poly.pdbx_seq_one_letter_code
_entity_poly.pdbx_strand_id
1 'polypeptide(L)'
;MAEKEDHLNITLYFQDNKDQSYDLRIPKNISVYHLLTEINKIFQKQIQPNKYQIKVKNKRIILDDNKKLKDYPLTNGDILEVIGE
;
A
#
# COMPACT_ATOMS: atom_id res chain seq x y z
N MET A 1 -12.87 23.00 -12.91
CA MET A 1 -11.56 22.35 -12.69
C MET A 1 -11.84 21.08 -11.93
N ALA A 2 -11.65 19.91 -12.52
CA ALA A 2 -11.79 18.66 -11.77
C ALA A 2 -10.59 18.57 -10.81
N GLU A 3 -10.84 18.64 -9.51
CA GLU A 3 -9.82 18.30 -8.51
C GLU A 3 -9.42 16.86 -8.80
N LYS A 4 -8.21 16.67 -9.35
CA LYS A 4 -7.65 15.33 -9.46
C LYS A 4 -7.52 14.84 -8.04
N GLU A 5 -8.31 13.84 -7.66
CA GLU A 5 -8.10 13.11 -6.41
C GLU A 5 -6.73 12.42 -6.52
N ASP A 6 -5.67 13.16 -6.21
CA ASP A 6 -4.29 12.70 -6.27
C ASP A 6 -3.94 11.80 -5.08
N HIS A 7 -4.90 11.55 -4.18
CA HIS A 7 -4.76 10.72 -3.00
C HIS A 7 -5.83 9.63 -2.94
N LEU A 8 -5.52 8.52 -2.28
CA LEU A 8 -6.40 7.41 -1.92
C LEU A 8 -6.46 7.31 -0.41
N ASN A 9 -7.65 7.06 0.13
CA ASN A 9 -7.80 6.60 1.50
C ASN A 9 -7.85 5.07 1.48
N ILE A 10 -6.91 4.42 2.16
CA ILE A 10 -6.78 2.96 2.20
C ILE A 10 -6.69 2.49 3.65
N THR A 11 -6.99 1.21 3.88
CA THR A 11 -6.73 0.53 5.14
C THR A 11 -5.55 -0.41 4.96
N LEU A 12 -4.51 -0.24 5.78
CA LEU A 12 -3.30 -1.03 5.76
C LEU A 12 -3.35 -2.12 6.84
N TYR A 13 -3.00 -3.35 6.45
CA TYR A 13 -2.76 -4.49 7.33
C TYR A 13 -1.34 -4.99 7.14
N PHE A 14 -0.76 -5.52 8.21
CA PHE A 14 0.46 -6.32 8.12
C PHE A 14 0.13 -7.79 8.39
N GLN A 15 0.70 -8.70 7.61
CA GLN A 15 0.45 -10.13 7.78
C GLN A 15 0.89 -10.65 9.16
N ASP A 16 1.96 -10.07 9.71
CA ASP A 16 2.52 -10.41 11.02
C ASP A 16 1.67 -9.94 12.21
N ASN A 17 0.73 -9.01 11.97
CA ASN A 17 -0.15 -8.47 13.01
C ASN A 17 -1.56 -8.25 12.49
N LYS A 18 -2.36 -9.33 12.50
CA LYS A 18 -3.72 -9.35 11.93
C LYS A 18 -4.74 -8.51 12.72
N ASP A 19 -4.47 -8.23 13.98
CA ASP A 19 -5.39 -7.47 14.84
C ASP A 19 -5.17 -5.95 14.74
N GLN A 20 -4.16 -5.52 13.99
CA GLN A 20 -3.82 -4.10 13.84
C GLN A 20 -4.03 -3.63 12.39
N SER A 21 -4.87 -2.61 12.24
CA SER A 21 -5.12 -1.93 10.96
C SER A 21 -4.87 -0.43 11.08
N TYR A 22 -4.48 0.20 9.98
CA TYR A 22 -4.20 1.62 9.92
C TYR A 22 -4.87 2.26 8.71
N ASP A 23 -5.67 3.30 8.93
CA ASP A 23 -6.24 4.08 7.84
C ASP A 23 -5.24 5.16 7.42
N LEU A 24 -4.87 5.14 6.14
CA LEU A 24 -3.86 6.01 5.56
C LEU A 24 -4.40 6.76 4.34
N ARG A 25 -4.02 8.03 4.22
CA ARG A 25 -4.17 8.79 2.98
C ARG A 25 -2.85 8.80 2.23
N ILE A 26 -2.79 8.14 1.09
CA ILE A 26 -1.58 7.98 0.28
C ILE A 26 -1.74 8.63 -1.09
N PRO A 27 -0.69 9.23 -1.68
CA PRO A 27 -0.76 9.75 -3.04
C PRO A 27 -0.89 8.62 -4.07
N LYS A 28 -1.65 8.81 -5.16
CA LYS A 28 -1.82 7.85 -6.27
C LYS A 28 -0.60 7.78 -7.18
N ASN A 29 0.17 8.87 -7.30
CA ASN A 29 1.29 8.99 -8.24
C ASN A 29 2.65 8.63 -7.61
N ILE A 30 2.69 7.65 -6.70
CA ILE A 30 3.93 7.07 -6.15
C ILE A 30 4.10 5.63 -6.63
N SER A 31 5.35 5.16 -6.65
CA SER A 31 5.64 3.74 -6.86
C SER A 31 5.29 2.93 -5.61
N VAL A 32 4.96 1.66 -5.83
CA VAL A 32 4.71 0.69 -4.76
C VAL A 32 5.96 0.52 -3.88
N TYR A 33 7.16 0.53 -4.47
CA TYR A 33 8.43 0.54 -3.73
C TYR A 33 8.56 1.74 -2.77
N HIS A 34 8.22 2.95 -3.22
CA HIS A 34 8.25 4.14 -2.37
C HIS A 34 7.24 4.02 -1.23
N LEU A 35 6.02 3.53 -1.51
CA LEU A 35 5.02 3.28 -0.47
C LEU A 35 5.55 2.32 0.60
N LEU A 36 6.13 1.18 0.21
CA LEU A 36 6.73 0.21 1.13
C LEU A 36 7.84 0.83 1.99
N THR A 37 8.70 1.63 1.38
CA THR A 37 9.80 2.31 2.08
C THR A 37 9.27 3.28 3.14
N GLU A 38 8.25 4.07 2.82
CA GLU A 38 7.65 5.01 3.76
C GLU A 38 6.89 4.30 4.89
N ILE A 39 6.11 3.27 4.57
CA ILE A 39 5.46 2.40 5.57
C ILE A 39 6.51 1.82 6.52
N ASN A 40 7.62 1.31 5.98
CA ASN A 40 8.69 0.74 6.80
C ASN A 40 9.29 1.76 7.78
N LYS A 41 9.53 2.99 7.32
CA LYS A 41 10.02 4.08 8.17
C LYS A 41 9.03 4.48 9.26
N ILE A 42 7.75 4.61 8.90
CA ILE A 42 6.69 5.05 9.82
C ILE A 42 6.44 4.01 10.92
N PHE A 43 6.36 2.74 10.54
CA PHE A 43 6.03 1.65 11.46
C PHE A 43 7.26 0.93 12.03
N GLN A 44 8.47 1.36 11.67
CA GLN A 44 9.76 0.81 12.12
C GLN A 44 9.87 -0.72 11.98
N LYS A 45 9.24 -1.28 10.94
CA LYS A 45 9.08 -2.74 10.75
C LYS A 45 10.33 -3.46 10.22
N GLN A 46 11.41 -2.74 9.88
CA GLN A 46 12.64 -3.26 9.25
C GLN A 46 12.38 -4.12 8.00
N ILE A 47 11.33 -3.79 7.25
CA ILE A 47 10.90 -4.45 6.01
C ILE A 47 12.01 -4.33 4.96
N GLN A 48 12.54 -5.46 4.48
CA GLN A 48 13.44 -5.47 3.33
C GLN A 48 12.60 -5.42 2.05
N PRO A 49 12.66 -4.38 1.20
CA PRO A 49 11.76 -4.23 0.05
C PRO A 49 11.68 -5.47 -0.85
N ASN A 50 12.78 -6.21 -1.01
CA ASN A 50 12.86 -7.42 -1.83
C ASN A 50 12.16 -8.65 -1.22
N LYS A 51 11.75 -8.59 0.04
CA LYS A 51 11.09 -9.70 0.77
C LYS A 51 9.62 -9.46 1.03
N TYR A 52 9.08 -8.33 0.57
CA TYR A 52 7.72 -7.93 0.89
C TYR A 52 6.93 -7.56 -0.36
N GLN A 53 5.66 -7.92 -0.34
CA GLN A 53 4.70 -7.64 -1.39
C GLN A 53 3.48 -6.94 -0.81
N ILE A 54 2.86 -6.07 -1.59
CA ILE A 54 1.57 -5.48 -1.22
C ILE A 54 0.48 -6.19 -2.00
N LYS A 55 -0.50 -6.74 -1.27
CA LYS A 55 -1.69 -7.36 -1.83
C LYS A 55 -2.92 -6.50 -1.53
N VAL A 56 -3.73 -6.27 -2.54
CA VAL A 56 -5.04 -5.64 -2.40
C VAL A 56 -6.06 -6.72 -2.04
N LYS A 57 -6.36 -6.92 -0.75
CA LYS A 57 -7.14 -8.07 -0.26
C LYS A 57 -8.52 -8.18 -0.90
N ASN A 58 -9.24 -7.08 -1.00
CA ASN A 58 -10.60 -7.02 -1.54
C ASN A 58 -10.65 -7.20 -3.07
N LYS A 59 -9.54 -7.00 -3.79
CA LYS A 59 -9.47 -7.12 -5.26
C LYS A 59 -8.63 -8.31 -5.75
N ARG A 60 -7.94 -9.01 -4.84
CA ARG A 60 -7.03 -10.13 -5.14
C ARG A 60 -5.92 -9.77 -6.14
N ILE A 61 -5.47 -8.51 -6.12
CA ILE A 61 -4.38 -8.00 -6.96
C ILE A 61 -3.10 -7.96 -6.12
N ILE A 62 -1.97 -8.32 -6.72
CA ILE A 62 -0.64 -8.10 -6.14
C ILE A 62 -0.01 -6.90 -6.86
N LEU A 63 0.52 -5.97 -6.08
CA LEU A 63 1.19 -4.78 -6.58
C LEU A 63 2.67 -5.10 -6.83
N ASP A 64 3.16 -4.68 -7.98
CA ASP A 64 4.55 -4.76 -8.42
C ASP A 64 5.27 -3.51 -7.92
N ASP A 65 6.38 -3.69 -7.23
CA ASP A 65 7.19 -2.64 -6.62
C ASP A 65 7.69 -1.59 -7.63
N ASN A 66 7.86 -1.98 -8.90
CA ASN A 66 8.31 -1.11 -9.99
C ASN A 66 7.19 -0.27 -10.63
N LYS A 67 5.92 -0.54 -10.33
CA LYS A 67 4.77 0.17 -10.90
C LYS A 67 4.22 1.24 -9.96
N LYS A 68 3.48 2.19 -10.52
CA LYS A 68 2.81 3.23 -9.73
C LYS A 68 1.44 2.75 -9.28
N LEU A 69 0.99 3.24 -8.13
CA LEU A 69 -0.34 2.92 -7.59
C LEU A 69 -1.47 3.30 -8.56
N LYS A 70 -1.32 4.42 -9.27
CA LYS A 70 -2.28 4.87 -10.31
C LYS A 70 -2.41 3.92 -11.50
N ASP A 71 -1.44 3.03 -11.73
CA ASP A 71 -1.47 2.07 -12.82
C ASP A 71 -2.36 0.86 -12.47
N TYR A 72 -2.83 0.80 -11.22
CA TYR A 72 -3.76 -0.19 -10.71
C TYR A 72 -5.15 0.43 -10.51
N PRO A 73 -6.23 -0.38 -10.62
CA PRO A 73 -7.60 0.07 -10.40
C PRO A 73 -7.90 0.23 -8.89
N LEU A 74 -7.08 1.01 -8.18
CA LEU A 74 -7.25 1.28 -6.75
C LEU A 74 -8.30 2.37 -6.50
N THR A 75 -9.08 2.19 -5.44
CA THR A 75 -10.18 3.09 -5.04
C THR A 75 -10.14 3.35 -3.54
N ASN A 76 -10.81 4.42 -3.11
CA ASN A 76 -10.98 4.69 -1.67
C ASN A 76 -11.64 3.50 -0.97
N GLY A 77 -11.13 3.13 0.21
CA GLY A 77 -11.57 1.97 0.98
C GLY A 77 -10.91 0.65 0.58
N ASP A 78 -9.95 0.65 -0.33
CA ASP A 78 -9.16 -0.55 -0.61
C ASP A 78 -8.32 -0.98 0.57
N ILE A 79 -8.18 -2.30 0.71
CA ILE A 79 -7.45 -2.92 1.80
C ILE A 79 -6.10 -3.42 1.28
N LEU A 80 -5.03 -2.76 1.70
CA LEU A 80 -3.65 -3.15 1.40
C LEU A 80 -3.10 -4.03 2.51
N GLU A 81 -2.62 -5.21 2.16
CA GLU A 81 -1.94 -6.12 3.06
C GLU A 81 -0.47 -6.21 2.67
N VAL A 82 0.40 -5.90 3.63
CA VAL A 82 1.84 -6.08 3.50
C VAL A 82 2.17 -7.51 3.93
N ILE A 83 2.63 -8.29 2.95
CA ILE A 83 2.99 -9.70 3.06
C ILE A 83 4.52 -9.75 3.02
N GLY A 84 5.14 -10.37 4.01
CA GLY A 84 6.58 -10.58 4.07
C GLY A 84 6.90 -12.06 4.28
N GLU A 85 8.07 -12.49 3.79
CA GLU A 85 8.67 -13.79 4.16
C GLU A 85 9.14 -13.84 5.62
#